data_AF-A0A4R6THP3-F1
#
_entry.id   AF-A0A4R6THP3-F1
#
_cell.length_a   1.000
_cell.length_b   1.000
_cell.length_c   1.000
_cell.angle_alpha   90.00
_cell.angle_beta   90.00
_cell.angle_gamma   90.00
#
_symmetry.space_group_name_H-M   'P 1'
#
loop_
_entity.id
_entity.type
_entity.pdbx_description
1 polymer ?
#
loop_
_entity_poly.entity_id
_entity_poly.type
_entity_poly.pdbx_seq_one_letter_code
_entity_poly.pdbx_strand_id
1 'polypeptide(L)'
;MRYITLLFILFLGFTSCKSSKKITDNTTIKELSARKVAKKHVAANFNKETLDARLKVNYRSNKEEVGFSVRMKIKKDKIIWLKGTKLITVFKAKITPTKVQFYSPYKKNFFDGDFVMLKELLGTDINFQQLQSMLLGEAMMDVKSERQEVAIQERSYQLSPKNQSNLFDLFFYVNPQHFKLNKQSIVNSVKNQRLDISYPKYHKKNSTLFPERINIKAKENNKFTIIDITTRAVEYNTKVNIDFNIPNGYKEIQL
;
A
#
# COMPACT_ATOMS: atom_id res chain seq x y z
N MET A 1 63.86 11.00 -34.25
CA MET A 1 62.81 10.06 -33.78
C MET A 1 63.12 9.50 -32.39
N ARG A 2 63.33 10.35 -31.37
CA ARG A 2 63.62 9.90 -29.98
C ARG A 2 62.84 10.66 -28.90
N TYR A 3 61.94 11.56 -29.30
CA TYR A 3 61.11 12.37 -28.39
C TYR A 3 59.59 12.11 -28.52
N ILE A 4 59.14 11.46 -29.60
CA ILE A 4 57.72 11.07 -29.78
C ILE A 4 57.39 9.81 -28.95
N THR A 5 58.37 8.94 -28.70
CA THR A 5 58.19 7.72 -27.89
C THR A 5 58.08 8.02 -26.39
N LEU A 6 58.61 9.15 -25.93
CA LEU A 6 58.54 9.58 -24.52
C LEU A 6 57.21 10.25 -24.17
N LEU A 7 56.47 10.78 -25.16
CA LEU A 7 55.17 11.41 -24.93
C LEU A 7 54.01 10.40 -24.78
N PHE A 8 54.19 9.17 -25.27
CA PHE A 8 53.19 8.11 -25.18
C PHE A 8 53.19 7.36 -23.82
N ILE A 9 54.28 7.50 -23.04
CA ILE A 9 54.42 6.83 -21.74
C ILE A 9 53.85 7.68 -20.59
N LEU A 10 53.68 8.99 -20.79
CA LEU A 10 53.18 9.90 -19.74
C LEU A 10 51.64 9.95 -19.63
N PHE A 11 50.90 9.33 -20.56
CA PHE A 11 49.43 9.38 -20.57
C PHE A 11 48.73 8.15 -19.97
N LEU A 12 49.48 7.16 -19.47
CA LEU A 12 48.94 5.96 -18.81
C LEU A 12 48.64 6.16 -17.31
N GLY A 13 48.67 7.41 -16.83
CA GLY A 13 48.73 7.73 -15.41
C GLY A 13 47.44 8.10 -14.69
N PHE A 14 46.24 8.08 -15.28
CA PHE A 14 45.01 8.44 -14.52
C PHE A 14 43.72 7.77 -15.03
N THR A 15 43.55 6.47 -14.79
CA THR A 15 42.22 5.86 -14.76
C THR A 15 42.06 4.92 -13.56
N SER A 16 42.29 5.43 -12.35
CA SER A 16 41.70 4.80 -11.15
C SER A 16 40.23 5.23 -11.06
N CYS A 17 39.40 4.70 -11.96
CA CYS A 17 37.98 4.60 -11.68
C CYS A 17 37.86 3.66 -10.49
N LYS A 18 37.67 4.24 -9.30
CA LYS A 18 37.14 3.54 -8.14
C LYS A 18 35.77 3.01 -8.56
N SER A 19 35.77 1.80 -9.14
CA SER A 19 34.55 1.04 -9.40
C SER A 19 33.82 1.00 -8.07
N SER A 20 32.73 1.76 -7.96
CA SER A 20 31.83 1.61 -6.84
C SER A 20 31.48 0.13 -6.84
N LYS A 21 31.92 -0.58 -5.79
CA LYS A 21 31.38 -1.90 -5.50
C LYS A 21 29.87 -1.69 -5.53
N LYS A 22 29.19 -2.18 -6.56
CA LYS A 22 27.80 -2.54 -6.43
C LYS A 22 27.82 -3.45 -5.22
N ILE A 23 27.28 -2.94 -4.12
CA ILE A 23 26.98 -3.73 -2.94
C ILE A 23 25.95 -4.73 -3.46
N THR A 24 26.45 -5.86 -3.96
CA THR A 24 25.68 -7.08 -4.07
C THR A 24 25.40 -7.41 -2.62
N ASP A 25 24.27 -6.89 -2.13
CA ASP A 25 23.79 -7.09 -0.78
C ASP A 25 23.36 -8.57 -0.67
N ASN A 26 24.35 -9.46 -0.66
CA ASN A 26 24.25 -10.84 -0.20
C ASN A 26 24.20 -10.84 1.33
N THR A 27 23.40 -9.95 1.92
CA THR A 27 23.01 -10.10 3.30
C THR A 27 22.03 -11.27 3.35
N THR A 28 22.57 -12.45 3.64
CA THR A 28 21.79 -13.63 3.99
C THR A 28 20.77 -13.21 5.04
N ILE A 29 19.49 -13.35 4.74
CA ILE A 29 18.42 -12.98 5.67
C ILE A 29 18.54 -13.91 6.86
N LYS A 30 18.84 -13.35 8.04
CA LYS A 30 18.94 -14.12 9.28
C LYS A 30 17.63 -14.84 9.54
N GLU A 31 17.67 -16.14 9.76
CA GLU A 31 16.47 -16.89 10.12
C GLU A 31 15.88 -16.38 11.45
N LEU A 32 14.57 -16.14 11.45
CA LEU A 32 13.79 -15.74 12.62
C LEU A 32 12.55 -16.61 12.70
N SER A 33 12.15 -16.98 13.91
CA SER A 33 10.89 -17.68 14.12
C SER A 33 9.69 -16.81 13.70
N ALA A 34 8.61 -17.45 13.25
CA ALA A 34 7.38 -16.76 12.83
C ALA A 34 6.87 -15.79 13.91
N ARG A 35 6.86 -16.22 15.18
CA ARG A 35 6.50 -15.39 16.34
C ARG A 35 7.35 -14.12 16.44
N LYS A 36 8.66 -14.22 16.20
CA LYS A 36 9.59 -13.08 16.29
C LYS A 36 9.37 -12.10 15.14
N VAL A 37 9.15 -12.61 13.92
CA VAL A 37 8.80 -11.78 12.75
C VAL A 37 7.47 -11.06 12.99
N ALA A 38 6.42 -11.79 13.40
CA ALA A 38 5.11 -11.21 13.71
C ALA A 38 5.18 -10.12 14.80
N LYS A 39 5.91 -10.39 15.90
CA LYS A 39 6.11 -9.39 16.97
C LYS A 39 6.79 -8.12 16.46
N LYS A 40 7.84 -8.27 15.62
CA LYS A 40 8.56 -7.12 15.05
C LYS A 40 7.72 -6.37 14.02
N HIS A 41 6.91 -7.07 13.23
CA HIS A 41 5.97 -6.45 12.29
C HIS A 41 4.97 -5.56 13.03
N VAL A 42 4.30 -6.10 14.05
CA VAL A 42 3.34 -5.34 14.85
C VAL A 42 3.99 -4.16 15.58
N ALA A 43 5.23 -4.32 16.06
CA ALA A 43 5.98 -3.21 16.67
C ALA A 43 6.35 -2.10 15.67
N ALA A 44 6.39 -2.40 14.36
CA ALA A 44 6.63 -1.45 13.30
C ALA A 44 5.35 -0.76 12.79
N ASN A 45 4.17 -1.07 13.36
CA ASN A 45 2.91 -0.45 12.97
C ASN A 45 2.91 1.07 13.21
N PHE A 46 2.07 1.75 12.44
CA PHE A 46 1.85 3.18 12.49
C PHE A 46 1.32 3.59 13.87
N ASN A 47 2.06 4.49 14.52
CA ASN A 47 1.86 4.89 15.91
C ASN A 47 1.47 6.37 16.07
N LYS A 48 0.93 6.99 15.02
CA LYS A 48 0.48 8.39 15.03
C LYS A 48 -1.04 8.43 15.07
N GLU A 49 -1.58 9.50 15.61
CA GLU A 49 -3.03 9.68 15.77
C GLU A 49 -3.68 10.09 14.45
N THR A 50 -3.00 10.94 13.69
CA THR A 50 -3.50 11.49 12.43
C THR A 50 -2.47 11.44 11.32
N LEU A 51 -2.98 11.42 10.09
CA LEU A 51 -2.21 11.47 8.85
C LEU A 51 -2.93 12.36 7.85
N ASP A 52 -2.21 13.25 7.16
CA ASP A 52 -2.68 13.98 5.98
C ASP A 52 -1.69 13.72 4.84
N ALA A 53 -2.16 13.06 3.78
CA ALA A 53 -1.35 12.69 2.63
C ALA A 53 -1.93 13.26 1.34
N ARG A 54 -1.03 13.69 0.46
CA ARG A 54 -1.32 13.99 -0.94
C ARG A 54 -0.84 12.82 -1.79
N LEU A 55 -1.75 12.22 -2.55
CA LEU A 55 -1.52 11.01 -3.33
C LEU A 55 -1.82 11.31 -4.81
N LYS A 56 -1.05 10.70 -5.72
CA LYS A 56 -1.43 10.53 -7.12
C LYS A 56 -1.92 9.10 -7.29
N VAL A 57 -3.11 8.92 -7.85
CA VAL A 57 -3.73 7.61 -8.06
C VAL A 57 -3.94 7.39 -9.54
N ASN A 58 -3.52 6.24 -10.06
CA ASN A 58 -3.95 5.75 -11.37
C ASN A 58 -4.83 4.51 -11.12
N TYR A 59 -6.08 4.60 -11.53
CA TYR A 59 -7.05 3.52 -11.45
C TYR A 59 -7.24 2.91 -12.84
N ARG A 60 -7.35 1.59 -12.90
CA ARG A 60 -7.66 0.85 -14.11
C ARG A 60 -8.55 -0.34 -13.80
N SER A 61 -9.58 -0.55 -14.61
CA SER A 61 -10.47 -1.71 -14.57
C SER A 61 -10.78 -2.18 -15.99
N ASN A 62 -11.65 -3.18 -16.14
CA ASN A 62 -12.17 -3.58 -17.45
C ASN A 62 -12.89 -2.44 -18.21
N LYS A 63 -13.39 -1.43 -17.49
CA LYS A 63 -14.27 -0.39 -18.07
C LYS A 63 -13.57 0.93 -18.34
N GLU A 64 -12.59 1.28 -17.52
CA GLU A 64 -11.96 2.60 -17.59
C GLU A 64 -10.55 2.60 -17.02
N GLU A 65 -9.75 3.58 -17.48
CA GLU A 65 -8.45 3.94 -16.95
C GLU A 65 -8.43 5.45 -16.68
N VAL A 66 -8.11 5.83 -15.44
CA VAL A 66 -8.12 7.24 -15.04
C VAL A 66 -7.09 7.56 -13.96
N GLY A 67 -6.34 8.64 -14.20
CA GLY A 67 -5.45 9.26 -13.21
C GLY A 67 -6.10 10.45 -12.53
N PHE A 68 -5.94 10.57 -11.21
CA PHE A 68 -6.40 11.70 -10.40
C PHE A 68 -5.55 11.90 -9.14
N SER A 69 -5.68 13.06 -8.51
CA SER A 69 -5.04 13.35 -7.22
C SER A 69 -6.01 13.05 -6.09
N VAL A 70 -5.53 12.48 -4.98
CA VAL A 70 -6.32 12.25 -3.78
C VAL A 70 -5.66 12.95 -2.60
N ARG A 71 -6.43 13.75 -1.85
CA ARG A 71 -6.06 14.11 -0.48
C ARG A 71 -6.68 13.09 0.46
N MET A 72 -5.84 12.37 1.18
CA MET A 72 -6.23 11.36 2.15
C MET A 72 -5.94 11.87 3.55
N LYS A 73 -6.93 11.80 4.43
CA LYS A 73 -6.78 12.10 5.85
C LYS A 73 -7.23 10.90 6.66
N ILE A 74 -6.44 10.52 7.67
CA ILE A 74 -6.78 9.44 8.59
C ILE A 74 -6.78 10.02 10.01
N LYS A 75 -7.82 9.76 10.79
CA LYS A 75 -7.68 9.68 12.26
C LYS A 75 -7.73 8.20 12.60
N LYS A 76 -6.64 7.70 13.17
CA LYS A 76 -6.41 6.29 13.40
C LYS A 76 -7.60 5.66 14.14
N ASP A 77 -8.06 4.53 13.64
CA ASP A 77 -9.13 3.68 14.18
C ASP A 77 -10.52 4.35 14.20
N LYS A 78 -10.68 5.53 13.57
CA LYS A 78 -11.92 6.31 13.60
C LYS A 78 -12.44 6.67 12.22
N ILE A 79 -11.58 7.12 11.32
CA ILE A 79 -12.02 7.70 10.06
C ILE A 79 -10.92 7.72 9.00
N ILE A 80 -11.31 7.39 7.78
CA ILE A 80 -10.54 7.62 6.55
C ILE A 80 -11.38 8.58 5.70
N TRP A 81 -10.82 9.75 5.40
CA TRP A 81 -11.46 10.76 4.56
C TRP A 81 -10.65 10.95 3.29
N LEU A 82 -11.33 10.97 2.15
CA LEU A 82 -10.72 11.07 0.83
C LEU A 82 -11.39 12.20 0.05
N LYS A 83 -10.59 12.99 -0.66
CA LYS A 83 -11.07 13.90 -1.70
C LYS A 83 -10.29 13.65 -2.97
N GLY A 84 -10.97 13.15 -4.00
CA GLY A 84 -10.42 12.95 -5.34
C GLY A 84 -10.63 14.18 -6.22
N THR A 85 -9.59 14.57 -6.95
CA THR A 85 -9.60 15.72 -7.86
C THR A 85 -8.95 15.36 -9.19
N LYS A 86 -9.65 15.62 -10.30
CA LYS A 86 -9.14 15.59 -11.68
C LYS A 86 -9.64 16.87 -12.37
N LEU A 87 -8.80 17.91 -12.39
CA LEU A 87 -9.17 19.32 -12.68
C LEU A 87 -10.20 19.90 -11.69
N ILE A 88 -11.32 19.22 -11.48
CA ILE A 88 -12.37 19.50 -10.50
C ILE A 88 -12.44 18.38 -9.44
N THR A 89 -13.20 18.60 -8.36
CA THR A 89 -13.45 17.54 -7.36
C THR A 89 -14.36 16.47 -7.98
N VAL A 90 -13.85 15.26 -8.13
CA VAL A 90 -14.57 14.13 -8.74
C VAL A 90 -15.32 13.30 -7.70
N PHE A 91 -14.79 13.20 -6.48
CA PHE A 91 -15.50 12.58 -5.35
C PHE A 91 -14.99 13.09 -4.01
N LYS A 92 -15.81 12.93 -2.97
CA LYS A 92 -15.36 12.86 -1.58
C LYS A 92 -15.87 11.56 -0.97
N ALA A 93 -15.08 10.95 -0.09
CA ALA A 93 -15.48 9.80 0.69
C ALA A 93 -15.14 9.98 2.17
N LYS A 94 -15.95 9.41 3.03
CA LYS A 94 -15.76 9.29 4.48
C LYS A 94 -16.09 7.85 4.86
N ILE A 95 -15.09 7.17 5.40
CA ILE A 95 -15.19 5.76 5.79
C ILE A 95 -14.94 5.72 7.30
N THR A 96 -15.84 5.11 8.04
CA THR A 96 -15.77 4.89 9.49
C THR A 96 -15.75 3.39 9.76
N PRO A 97 -15.51 2.94 11.01
CA PRO A 97 -15.62 1.53 11.37
C PRO A 97 -16.94 0.86 10.96
N THR A 98 -18.02 1.62 10.84
CA THR A 98 -19.37 1.11 10.64
C THR A 98 -19.91 1.30 9.23
N LYS A 99 -19.41 2.26 8.44
CA LYS A 99 -19.99 2.57 7.13
C LYS A 99 -19.05 3.30 6.16
N VAL A 100 -19.42 3.25 4.89
CA VAL A 100 -18.79 3.95 3.77
C VAL A 100 -19.77 4.98 3.24
N GLN A 101 -19.36 6.25 3.23
CA GLN A 101 -20.11 7.32 2.58
C GLN A 101 -19.25 7.92 1.48
N PHE A 102 -19.81 8.11 0.28
CA PHE A 102 -19.16 8.91 -0.75
C PHE A 102 -20.18 9.69 -1.57
N TYR A 103 -19.72 10.75 -2.24
CA TYR A 103 -20.49 11.42 -3.27
C TYR A 103 -19.60 11.93 -4.39
N SER A 104 -20.15 12.02 -5.60
CA SER A 104 -19.53 12.67 -6.73
C SER A 104 -20.22 14.01 -7.01
N PRO A 105 -19.54 15.16 -6.79
CA PRO A 105 -20.07 16.46 -7.19
C PRO A 105 -20.37 16.56 -8.68
N TYR A 106 -19.55 15.88 -9.48
CA TYR A 106 -19.66 15.86 -10.94
C TYR A 106 -20.86 15.04 -11.41
N LYS A 107 -21.03 13.81 -10.89
CA LYS A 107 -22.15 12.94 -11.27
C LYS A 107 -23.46 13.23 -10.50
N LYS A 108 -23.42 14.11 -9.49
CA LYS A 108 -24.54 14.42 -8.58
C LYS A 108 -25.18 13.17 -7.98
N ASN A 109 -24.34 12.22 -7.59
CA ASN A 109 -24.76 10.97 -6.97
C ASN A 109 -23.98 10.70 -5.68
N PHE A 110 -24.52 9.83 -4.83
CA PHE A 110 -23.93 9.47 -3.55
C PHE A 110 -24.20 8.00 -3.20
N PHE A 111 -23.47 7.51 -2.21
CA PHE A 111 -23.72 6.24 -1.54
C PHE A 111 -23.52 6.44 -0.04
N ASP A 112 -24.40 5.85 0.76
CA ASP A 112 -24.32 5.81 2.21
C ASP A 112 -24.72 4.41 2.66
N GLY A 113 -23.74 3.55 2.89
CA GLY A 113 -24.00 2.14 3.16
C GLY A 113 -22.83 1.46 3.84
N ASP A 114 -22.85 0.13 3.82
CA ASP A 114 -21.79 -0.70 4.39
C ASP A 114 -20.56 -0.80 3.46
N PHE A 115 -19.76 -1.85 3.64
CA PHE A 115 -18.52 -2.07 2.90
C PHE A 115 -18.71 -2.73 1.52
N VAL A 116 -19.95 -2.95 1.05
CA VAL A 116 -20.22 -3.59 -0.25
C VAL A 116 -19.51 -2.87 -1.41
N MET A 117 -19.49 -1.53 -1.41
CA MET A 117 -18.75 -0.77 -2.41
C MET A 117 -17.26 -1.12 -2.47
N LEU A 118 -16.64 -1.34 -1.31
CA LEU A 118 -15.22 -1.67 -1.23
C LEU A 118 -14.96 -3.12 -1.66
N LYS A 119 -15.93 -4.02 -1.40
CA LYS A 119 -15.91 -5.39 -1.93
C LYS A 119 -15.93 -5.38 -3.46
N GLU A 120 -16.81 -4.59 -4.09
CA GLU A 120 -16.83 -4.49 -5.56
C GLU A 120 -15.50 -3.96 -6.13
N LEU A 121 -14.88 -3.01 -5.44
CA LEU A 121 -13.62 -2.42 -5.86
C LEU A 121 -12.44 -3.39 -5.73
N LEU A 122 -12.39 -4.14 -4.62
CA LEU A 122 -11.24 -4.97 -4.24
C LEU A 122 -11.44 -6.47 -4.47
N GLY A 123 -12.63 -6.91 -4.89
CA GLY A 123 -12.96 -8.31 -5.15
C GLY A 123 -12.96 -9.21 -3.90
N THR A 124 -12.91 -8.62 -2.70
CA THR A 124 -12.89 -9.35 -1.42
C THR A 124 -13.56 -8.53 -0.33
N ASP A 125 -14.19 -9.23 0.61
CA ASP A 125 -14.82 -8.61 1.77
C ASP A 125 -13.74 -7.95 2.64
N ILE A 126 -13.79 -6.63 2.76
CA ILE A 126 -12.89 -5.86 3.62
C ILE A 126 -13.65 -4.96 4.59
N ASN A 127 -13.16 -4.87 5.81
CA ASN A 127 -13.64 -3.94 6.82
C ASN A 127 -12.75 -2.70 6.94
N PHE A 128 -13.14 -1.77 7.81
CA PHE A 128 -12.40 -0.54 8.07
C PHE A 128 -10.94 -0.78 8.47
N GLN A 129 -10.71 -1.73 9.39
CA GLN A 129 -9.36 -1.98 9.92
C GLN A 129 -8.44 -2.53 8.84
N GLN A 130 -8.93 -3.46 8.04
CA GLN A 130 -8.22 -4.02 6.89
C GLN A 130 -7.87 -2.92 5.87
N LEU A 131 -8.83 -2.05 5.54
CA LEU A 131 -8.59 -0.91 4.66
C LEU A 131 -7.51 0.03 5.22
N GLN A 132 -7.62 0.38 6.50
CA GLN A 132 -6.67 1.26 7.17
C GLN A 132 -5.26 0.65 7.18
N SER A 133 -5.13 -0.61 7.60
CA SER A 133 -3.85 -1.33 7.63
C SER A 133 -3.24 -1.43 6.23
N MET A 134 -4.04 -1.74 5.21
CA MET A 134 -3.59 -1.76 3.82
C MET A 134 -3.02 -0.40 3.37
N LEU A 135 -3.69 0.70 3.68
CA LEU A 135 -3.23 2.05 3.32
C LEU A 135 -1.97 2.50 4.10
N LEU A 136 -1.73 1.92 5.28
CA LEU A 136 -0.57 2.20 6.14
C LEU A 136 0.62 1.26 5.92
N GLY A 137 0.50 0.28 5.01
CA GLY A 137 1.55 -0.70 4.75
C GLY A 137 1.71 -1.75 5.85
N GLU A 138 0.59 -2.11 6.49
CA GLU A 138 0.47 -3.09 7.57
C GLU A 138 -0.31 -4.33 7.09
N ALA A 139 -0.15 -5.45 7.77
CA ALA A 139 -0.95 -6.64 7.50
C ALA A 139 -2.44 -6.35 7.71
N MET A 140 -3.27 -6.73 6.74
CA MET A 140 -4.72 -6.59 6.83
C MET A 140 -5.32 -7.46 7.94
N MET A 141 -4.65 -8.55 8.32
CA MET A 141 -5.05 -9.43 9.41
C MET A 141 -4.02 -9.37 10.55
N ASP A 142 -4.47 -9.58 11.78
CA ASP A 142 -3.55 -9.66 12.92
C ASP A 142 -2.72 -10.95 12.83
N VAL A 143 -1.47 -10.82 12.38
CA VAL A 143 -0.49 -11.91 12.29
C VAL A 143 -0.09 -12.51 13.64
N LYS A 144 -0.60 -11.98 14.76
CA LYS A 144 -0.46 -12.57 16.10
C LYS A 144 -1.71 -13.31 16.59
N SER A 145 -2.85 -13.17 15.92
CA SER A 145 -4.12 -13.77 16.35
C SER A 145 -4.12 -15.29 16.29
N GLU A 146 -3.29 -15.87 15.43
CA GLU A 146 -3.15 -17.31 15.26
C GLU A 146 -1.69 -17.73 15.02
N ARG A 147 -1.43 -19.05 15.05
CA ARG A 147 -0.10 -19.59 14.80
C ARG A 147 0.28 -19.40 13.33
N GLN A 148 1.39 -18.71 13.11
CA GLN A 148 1.97 -18.48 11.78
C GLN A 148 3.12 -19.46 11.51
N GLU A 149 3.32 -19.75 10.23
CA GLU A 149 4.56 -20.30 9.69
C GLU A 149 5.40 -19.18 9.07
N VAL A 150 6.68 -19.44 8.85
CA VAL A 150 7.58 -18.48 8.21
C VAL A 150 8.50 -19.18 7.21
N ALA A 151 8.61 -18.60 6.02
CA ALA A 151 9.59 -18.97 5.01
C ALA A 151 10.37 -17.73 4.57
N ILE A 152 11.58 -17.92 4.03
CA ILE A 152 12.31 -16.84 3.35
C ILE A 152 11.99 -16.95 1.86
N GLN A 153 11.22 -15.99 1.35
CA GLN A 153 10.77 -15.95 -0.04
C GLN A 153 10.77 -14.50 -0.53
N GLU A 154 11.15 -14.29 -1.80
CA GLU A 154 11.22 -12.95 -2.40
C GLU A 154 12.01 -11.94 -1.53
N ARG A 155 13.14 -12.39 -0.94
CA ARG A 155 13.98 -11.60 -0.01
C ARG A 155 13.20 -11.00 1.18
N SER A 156 12.17 -11.71 1.63
CA SER A 156 11.28 -11.31 2.73
C SER A 156 11.05 -12.49 3.68
N TYR A 157 10.65 -12.21 4.92
CA TYR A 157 10.00 -13.21 5.76
C TYR A 157 8.55 -13.32 5.32
N GLN A 158 8.18 -14.40 4.65
CA GLN A 158 6.79 -14.68 4.33
C GLN A 158 6.11 -15.32 5.54
N LEU A 159 5.17 -14.61 6.16
CA LEU A 159 4.25 -15.16 7.15
C LEU A 159 2.97 -15.67 6.48
N SER A 160 2.48 -16.80 6.97
CA SER A 160 1.17 -17.35 6.60
C SER A 160 0.57 -18.12 7.79
N PRO A 161 -0.76 -18.14 7.95
CA PRO A 161 -1.42 -18.99 8.93
C PRO A 161 -1.00 -20.45 8.76
N LYS A 162 -0.72 -21.15 9.86
CA LYS A 162 -0.40 -22.58 9.83
C LYS A 162 -1.58 -23.42 9.32
N ASN A 163 -2.78 -22.99 9.69
CA ASN A 163 -4.02 -23.55 9.18
C ASN A 163 -4.68 -22.46 8.33
N GLN A 164 -4.50 -22.53 7.01
CA GLN A 164 -5.20 -21.61 6.11
C GLN A 164 -6.70 -21.84 6.18
N SER A 165 -7.47 -20.77 6.00
CA SER A 165 -8.92 -20.87 5.95
C SER A 165 -9.33 -21.57 4.65
N ASN A 166 -10.34 -22.45 4.71
CA ASN A 166 -10.94 -23.00 3.49
C ASN A 166 -11.57 -21.91 2.59
N LEU A 167 -11.77 -20.70 3.14
CA LEU A 167 -12.30 -19.56 2.40
C LEU A 167 -11.22 -18.75 1.68
N PHE A 168 -9.99 -18.71 2.18
CA PHE A 168 -8.90 -17.94 1.57
C PHE A 168 -7.54 -18.29 2.18
N ASP A 169 -6.51 -18.19 1.35
CA ASP A 169 -5.10 -18.21 1.77
C ASP A 169 -4.59 -16.79 1.99
N LEU A 170 -3.82 -16.60 3.06
CA LEU A 170 -3.15 -15.35 3.41
C LEU A 170 -1.63 -15.48 3.33
N PHE A 171 -0.99 -14.48 2.73
CA PHE A 171 0.47 -14.37 2.67
C PHE A 171 0.92 -12.94 2.97
N PHE A 172 1.89 -12.78 3.87
CA PHE A 172 2.46 -11.48 4.26
C PHE A 172 3.98 -11.49 4.12
N TYR A 173 4.53 -10.73 3.19
CA TYR A 173 5.96 -10.67 2.91
C TYR A 173 6.57 -9.52 3.70
N VAL A 174 7.12 -9.81 4.88
CA VAL A 174 7.68 -8.83 5.80
C VAL A 174 9.13 -8.51 5.43
N ASN A 175 9.44 -7.24 5.23
CA ASN A 175 10.78 -6.75 4.93
C ASN A 175 11.74 -7.04 6.10
N PRO A 176 12.93 -7.63 5.84
CA PRO A 176 13.82 -8.06 6.91
C PRO A 176 14.55 -6.92 7.64
N GLN A 177 14.65 -5.74 7.01
CA GLN A 177 15.37 -4.59 7.57
C GLN A 177 14.48 -3.75 8.48
N HIS A 178 13.24 -3.49 8.07
CA HIS A 178 12.34 -2.56 8.77
C HIS A 178 11.00 -3.16 9.20
N PHE A 179 10.75 -4.43 8.91
CA PHE A 179 9.56 -5.18 9.35
C PHE A 179 8.21 -4.61 8.90
N LYS A 180 8.18 -3.71 7.90
CA LYS A 180 6.95 -3.37 7.15
C LYS A 180 6.77 -4.37 6.01
N LEU A 181 5.59 -4.41 5.40
CA LEU A 181 5.33 -5.33 4.30
C LEU A 181 6.02 -4.88 3.01
N ASN A 182 6.62 -5.80 2.27
CA ASN A 182 6.91 -5.62 0.85
C ASN A 182 5.66 -5.94 0.02
N LYS A 183 4.87 -6.93 0.46
CA LYS A 183 3.69 -7.45 -0.24
C LYS A 183 2.74 -8.18 0.72
N GLN A 184 1.46 -8.22 0.38
CA GLN A 184 0.49 -9.14 0.97
C GLN A 184 -0.49 -9.63 -0.09
N SER A 185 -1.01 -10.84 0.10
CA SER A 185 -1.95 -11.48 -0.83
C SER A 185 -3.08 -12.16 -0.06
N ILE A 186 -4.32 -12.01 -0.57
CA ILE A 186 -5.50 -12.80 -0.19
C ILE A 186 -5.92 -13.58 -1.43
N VAL A 187 -5.99 -14.91 -1.33
CA VAL A 187 -6.29 -15.79 -2.47
C VAL A 187 -7.47 -16.69 -2.10
N ASN A 188 -8.56 -16.61 -2.85
CA ASN A 188 -9.66 -17.56 -2.76
C ASN A 188 -9.76 -18.32 -4.09
N SER A 189 -9.15 -19.51 -4.13
CA SER A 189 -9.09 -20.36 -5.32
C SER A 189 -10.47 -20.89 -5.72
N VAL A 190 -11.36 -21.14 -4.76
CA VAL A 190 -12.74 -21.65 -5.01
C VAL A 190 -13.57 -20.61 -5.77
N LYS A 191 -13.45 -19.34 -5.39
CA LYS A 191 -14.15 -18.22 -6.06
C LYS A 191 -13.36 -17.56 -7.17
N ASN A 192 -12.15 -18.05 -7.46
CA ASN A 192 -11.21 -17.44 -8.41
C ASN A 192 -10.99 -15.93 -8.13
N GLN A 193 -10.83 -15.60 -6.85
CA GLN A 193 -10.58 -14.24 -6.35
C GLN A 193 -9.14 -14.12 -5.85
N ARG A 194 -8.50 -13.00 -6.16
CA ARG A 194 -7.15 -12.69 -5.68
C ARG A 194 -6.99 -11.19 -5.49
N LEU A 195 -6.53 -10.79 -4.31
CA LEU A 195 -6.12 -9.43 -3.99
C LEU A 195 -4.63 -9.43 -3.66
N ASP A 196 -3.80 -8.78 -4.47
CA ASP A 196 -2.40 -8.53 -4.20
C ASP A 196 -2.17 -7.05 -3.90
N ILE A 197 -1.44 -6.76 -2.81
CA ILE A 197 -0.97 -5.42 -2.49
C ILE A 197 0.54 -5.44 -2.35
N SER A 198 1.23 -4.47 -2.96
CA SER A 198 2.68 -4.32 -2.86
C SER A 198 3.09 -2.91 -2.46
N TYR A 199 4.17 -2.84 -1.68
CA TYR A 199 4.76 -1.61 -1.14
C TYR A 199 6.24 -1.58 -1.53
N PRO A 200 6.57 -1.26 -2.80
CA PRO A 200 7.94 -1.40 -3.30
C PRO A 200 8.93 -0.44 -2.65
N LYS A 201 8.44 0.64 -2.02
CA LYS A 201 9.29 1.64 -1.37
C LYS A 201 8.57 2.34 -0.23
N TYR A 202 9.33 2.66 0.80
CA TYR A 202 8.92 3.46 1.95
C TYR A 202 9.83 4.67 2.09
N HIS A 203 9.28 5.77 2.58
CA HIS A 203 10.08 6.89 3.07
C HIS A 203 9.92 6.99 4.58
N LYS A 204 10.96 7.49 5.24
CA LYS A 204 11.00 7.72 6.68
C LYS A 204 10.87 9.21 6.95
N LYS A 205 9.86 9.61 7.73
CA LYS A 205 9.68 10.98 8.24
C LYS A 205 9.29 10.93 9.71
N ASN A 206 9.94 11.71 10.57
CA ASN A 206 9.72 11.72 12.02
C ASN A 206 9.71 10.30 12.63
N SER A 207 10.71 9.49 12.27
CA SER A 207 10.85 8.08 12.66
C SER A 207 9.71 7.13 12.25
N THR A 208 8.80 7.58 11.39
CA THR A 208 7.66 6.80 10.89
C THR A 208 7.90 6.44 9.43
N LEU A 209 7.72 5.15 9.09
CA LEU A 209 7.75 4.68 7.71
C LEU A 209 6.35 4.72 7.12
N PHE A 210 6.22 5.32 5.93
CA PHE A 210 4.98 5.32 5.16
C PHE A 210 5.27 4.95 3.69
N PRO A 211 4.38 4.19 3.03
CA PRO A 211 4.59 3.79 1.65
C PRO A 211 4.76 5.00 0.73
N GLU A 212 5.86 5.02 -0.05
CA GLU A 212 5.98 5.93 -1.19
C GLU A 212 5.07 5.50 -2.34
N ARG A 213 4.84 4.19 -2.44
CA ARG A 213 3.98 3.60 -3.46
C ARG A 213 3.18 2.43 -2.87
N ILE A 214 1.92 2.33 -3.27
CA ILE A 214 1.04 1.20 -2.97
C ILE A 214 0.46 0.76 -4.31
N ASN A 215 0.71 -0.48 -4.73
CA ASN A 215 0.06 -1.04 -5.91
C ASN A 215 -0.90 -2.13 -5.46
N ILE A 216 -2.17 -1.97 -5.81
CA ILE A 216 -3.26 -2.89 -5.47
C ILE A 216 -3.73 -3.53 -6.77
N LYS A 217 -3.85 -4.86 -6.78
CA LYS A 217 -4.39 -5.63 -7.89
C LYS A 217 -5.43 -6.59 -7.36
N ALA A 218 -6.69 -6.34 -7.68
CA ALA A 218 -7.79 -7.25 -7.44
C ALA A 218 -8.16 -7.95 -8.74
N LYS A 219 -8.42 -9.24 -8.67
CA LYS A 219 -8.96 -10.05 -9.77
C LYS A 219 -10.05 -10.95 -9.21
N GLU A 220 -11.18 -11.00 -9.90
CA GLU A 220 -12.27 -11.91 -9.64
C GLU A 220 -12.81 -12.39 -10.99
N ASN A 221 -12.61 -13.67 -11.31
CA ASN A 221 -12.98 -14.23 -12.62
C ASN A 221 -12.37 -13.40 -13.77
N ASN A 222 -13.22 -12.81 -14.61
CA ASN A 222 -12.83 -11.96 -15.74
C ASN A 222 -12.74 -10.47 -15.38
N LYS A 223 -13.09 -10.10 -14.13
CA LYS A 223 -13.02 -8.72 -13.63
C LYS A 223 -11.66 -8.47 -13.00
N PHE A 224 -11.13 -7.26 -13.19
CA PHE A 224 -9.93 -6.81 -12.50
C PHE A 224 -10.01 -5.33 -12.12
N THR A 225 -9.31 -5.00 -11.06
CA THR A 225 -9.06 -3.63 -10.61
C THR A 225 -7.58 -3.48 -10.31
N ILE A 226 -6.95 -2.42 -10.83
CA ILE A 226 -5.57 -2.04 -10.55
C ILE A 226 -5.58 -0.60 -10.04
N ILE A 227 -5.00 -0.38 -8.86
CA ILE A 227 -4.86 0.94 -8.25
C ILE A 227 -3.39 1.16 -7.92
N ASP A 228 -2.75 2.07 -8.65
CA ASP A 228 -1.38 2.52 -8.37
C ASP A 228 -1.42 3.85 -7.64
N ILE A 229 -1.00 3.85 -6.38
CA ILE A 229 -0.97 5.02 -5.50
C ILE A 229 0.48 5.45 -5.33
N THR A 230 0.78 6.71 -5.61
CA THR A 230 2.08 7.34 -5.35
C THR A 230 1.91 8.45 -4.32
N THR A 231 2.62 8.37 -3.20
CA THR A 231 2.62 9.41 -2.17
C THR A 231 3.47 10.60 -2.62
N ARG A 232 2.88 11.79 -2.64
CA ARG A 232 3.56 13.05 -2.97
C ARG A 232 4.00 13.82 -1.73
N ALA A 233 3.19 13.79 -0.69
CA ALA A 233 3.49 14.41 0.59
C ALA A 233 2.73 13.68 1.69
N VAL A 234 3.29 13.66 2.89
CA VAL A 234 2.61 13.16 4.10
C VAL A 234 3.02 13.97 5.32
N GLU A 235 2.05 14.24 6.18
CA GLU A 235 2.20 14.86 7.48
C GLU A 235 1.50 14.01 8.54
N TYR A 236 2.06 13.98 9.75
CA TYR A 236 1.56 13.16 10.85
C TYR A 236 1.24 14.05 12.05
N ASN A 237 0.27 13.63 12.87
CA ASN A 237 -0.17 14.34 14.08
C ASN A 237 -0.55 15.81 13.81
N THR A 238 -1.05 16.12 12.61
CA THR A 238 -1.60 17.43 12.29
C THR A 238 -3.11 17.46 12.52
N LYS A 239 -3.64 18.65 12.78
CA LYS A 239 -5.10 18.85 12.88
C LYS A 239 -5.72 18.59 11.51
N VAL A 240 -6.46 17.49 11.39
CA VAL A 240 -7.16 17.12 10.16
C VAL A 240 -8.61 17.61 10.22
N ASN A 241 -8.96 18.55 9.33
CA ASN A 241 -10.35 18.89 9.03
C ASN A 241 -10.98 17.74 8.20
N ILE A 242 -12.14 17.24 8.62
CA ILE A 242 -12.85 16.11 8.01
C ILE A 242 -14.29 16.51 7.64
N ASP A 243 -14.45 17.69 7.07
CA ASP A 243 -15.75 18.17 6.64
C ASP A 243 -16.30 17.25 5.54
N PHE A 244 -17.47 16.68 5.82
CA PHE A 244 -18.17 15.79 4.92
C PHE A 244 -19.67 15.90 5.18
N ASN A 245 -20.36 16.52 4.23
CA ASN A 245 -21.81 16.49 4.13
C ASN A 245 -22.18 16.13 2.68
N ILE A 246 -23.16 15.25 2.53
CA ILE A 246 -23.71 14.89 1.22
C ILE A 246 -24.67 16.01 0.82
N PRO A 247 -24.50 16.66 -0.35
CA PRO A 247 -25.39 17.73 -0.76
C PRO A 247 -26.82 17.23 -1.02
N ASN A 248 -27.79 18.08 -0.72
CA ASN A 248 -29.20 17.79 -1.02
C ASN A 248 -29.43 17.62 -2.53
N GLY A 249 -30.39 16.76 -2.88
CA GLY A 249 -30.80 16.52 -4.27
C GLY A 249 -29.88 15.60 -5.09
N TYR A 250 -28.87 14.99 -4.46
CA TYR A 250 -28.04 13.98 -5.12
C TYR A 250 -28.79 12.65 -5.17
N LYS A 251 -28.56 11.87 -6.24
CA LYS A 251 -29.19 10.56 -6.42
C LYS A 251 -28.40 9.48 -5.72
N GLU A 252 -29.08 8.63 -4.95
CA GLU A 252 -28.44 7.48 -4.31
C GLU A 252 -28.05 6.44 -5.38
N ILE A 253 -26.88 5.85 -5.21
CA ILE A 253 -26.40 4.73 -6.02
C ILE A 253 -26.88 3.44 -5.36
N GLN A 254 -27.61 2.64 -6.14
CA GLN A 254 -27.98 1.28 -5.77
C GLN A 254 -26.91 0.34 -6.36
N LEU A 255 -26.28 -0.46 -5.51
CA LEU A 255 -25.26 -1.46 -5.87
C LEU A 255 -25.90 -2.83 -6.07
#